data_AF-A0A9N9QUQ4-F1
#
_entry.id   AF-A0A9N9QUQ4-F1
#
_cell.length_a   1.000
_cell.length_b   1.000
_cell.length_c   1.000
_cell.angle_alpha   90.00
_cell.angle_beta   90.00
_cell.angle_gamma   90.00
#
_symmetry.space_group_name_H-M   'P 1'
#
loop_
_entity.id
_entity.type
_entity.pdbx_description
1 polymer ?
#
loop_
_entity_poly.entity_id
_entity_poly.type
_entity_poly.pdbx_seq_one_letter_code
_entity_poly.pdbx_strand_id
1 'polypeptide(L)'
;MIQVYVSLHAYSQAWLVSSSHAHLQFADEGLSMEMGKLATAALADLYGTRYQVGTAAEIRQPASGMSHDWANARAGIKFSYHVDLRDSYGPYGFLLPGAQIVSTAKETWQAIRAIVDNIAPSSF
;
A
#
# COMPACT_ATOMS: atom_id res chain seq x y z
N MET A 1 -2.68 14.50 15.17
CA MET A 1 -2.52 14.68 13.71
C MET A 1 -2.43 13.29 13.08
N ILE A 2 -3.11 13.02 11.96
CA ILE A 2 -3.05 11.70 11.29
C ILE A 2 -1.68 11.56 10.62
N GLN A 3 -0.99 10.43 10.86
CA GLN A 3 0.35 10.16 10.32
C GLN A 3 0.32 9.23 9.11
N VAL A 4 -0.62 8.28 9.08
CA VAL A 4 -0.75 7.27 8.02
C VAL A 4 -2.20 7.19 7.57
N TYR A 5 -2.40 7.09 6.26
CA TYR A 5 -3.67 6.79 5.61
C TYR A 5 -3.51 5.54 4.74
N VAL A 6 -4.39 4.56 4.90
CA VAL A 6 -4.41 3.34 4.08
C VAL A 6 -5.83 3.08 3.60
N SER A 7 -6.02 3.02 2.28
CA SER A 7 -7.25 2.54 1.66
C SER A 7 -7.05 1.09 1.22
N LEU A 8 -7.84 0.17 1.77
CA LEU A 8 -7.76 -1.26 1.46
C LEU A 8 -8.77 -1.65 0.38
N HIS A 9 -8.29 -2.30 -0.66
CA HIS A 9 -9.04 -2.74 -1.84
C HIS A 9 -8.65 -4.19 -2.20
N ALA A 10 -9.30 -4.73 -3.22
CA ALA A 10 -8.90 -5.95 -3.89
C ALA A 10 -9.17 -5.78 -5.39
N TYR A 11 -8.47 -6.42 -6.30
CA TYR A 11 -7.35 -7.35 -6.13
C TYR A 11 -6.22 -6.93 -7.10
N SER A 12 -4.99 -7.33 -6.79
CA SER A 12 -3.84 -7.38 -7.72
C SER A 12 -2.50 -7.60 -7.01
N GLN A 13 -2.47 -7.61 -5.67
CA GLN A 13 -1.24 -7.54 -4.87
C GLN A 13 -0.39 -6.32 -5.25
N ALA A 14 -1.00 -5.13 -5.14
CA ALA A 14 -0.34 -3.86 -5.42
C ALA A 14 -0.38 -2.94 -4.18
N TRP A 15 0.73 -2.28 -3.91
CA TRP A 15 0.90 -1.30 -2.85
C TRP A 15 1.19 0.06 -3.49
N LEU A 16 0.13 0.84 -3.72
CA LEU A 16 0.21 2.08 -4.47
C LEU A 16 0.57 3.26 -3.56
N VAL A 17 1.54 4.04 -4.02
CA VAL A 17 1.91 5.34 -3.42
C VAL A 17 1.36 6.48 -4.28
N SER A 18 1.09 7.62 -3.65
CA SER A 18 0.81 8.87 -4.39
C SER A 18 2.06 9.35 -5.14
N SER A 19 1.96 9.99 -6.32
CA SER A 19 0.73 10.38 -7.06
C SER A 19 0.18 9.31 -8.01
N SER A 20 -1.14 9.19 -8.16
CA SER A 20 -1.77 8.36 -9.21
C SER A 20 -2.13 9.11 -10.50
N HIS A 21 -2.19 10.45 -10.50
CA HIS A 21 -2.81 11.24 -11.57
C HIS A 21 -1.91 11.53 -12.78
N ALA A 22 -0.58 11.56 -12.61
CA ALA A 22 0.38 11.85 -13.69
C ALA A 22 1.77 11.29 -13.36
N HIS A 23 2.69 11.26 -14.33
CA HIS A 23 4.14 11.03 -14.10
C HIS A 23 4.82 12.17 -13.32
N LEU A 24 4.05 12.96 -12.57
CA LEU A 24 4.53 14.06 -11.74
C LEU A 24 4.87 13.49 -10.38
N GLN A 25 6.16 13.50 -10.06
CA GLN A 25 6.66 13.10 -8.76
C GLN A 25 6.32 14.15 -7.71
N PHE A 26 5.72 13.75 -6.58
CA PHE A 26 5.70 14.61 -5.40
C PHE A 26 7.10 14.67 -4.76
N ALA A 27 7.49 15.82 -4.20
CA ALA A 27 8.83 16.05 -3.64
C ALA A 27 9.25 15.07 -2.52
N ASP A 28 8.29 14.38 -1.90
CA ASP A 28 8.46 13.47 -0.77
C ASP A 28 8.25 11.98 -1.13
N GLU A 29 8.10 11.64 -2.41
CA GLU A 29 7.80 10.28 -2.88
C GLU A 29 8.82 9.22 -2.43
N GLY A 30 10.09 9.60 -2.28
CA GLY A 30 11.17 8.68 -1.91
C GLY A 30 10.90 7.94 -0.60
N LEU A 31 10.48 8.66 0.45
CA LEU A 31 10.22 8.05 1.76
C LEU A 31 8.96 7.18 1.76
N SER A 32 7.89 7.62 1.09
CA SER A 32 6.66 6.82 0.99
C SER A 32 6.89 5.53 0.19
N MET A 33 7.71 5.59 -0.86
CA MET A 33 8.14 4.44 -1.65
C MET A 33 9.02 3.48 -0.83
N GLU A 34 10.01 3.98 -0.10
CA GLU A 34 10.84 3.18 0.80
C GLU A 34 10.01 2.49 1.88
N MET A 35 9.07 3.21 2.48
CA MET A 35 8.15 2.63 3.46
C MET A 35 7.21 1.58 2.87
N GLY A 36 6.75 1.77 1.62
CA GLY A 36 5.98 0.74 0.91
C GLY A 36 6.80 -0.53 0.62
N LYS A 37 8.08 -0.38 0.24
CA LYS A 37 9.01 -1.50 0.06
C LYS A 37 9.25 -2.25 1.38
N LEU A 38 9.46 -1.52 2.48
CA LEU A 38 9.61 -2.10 3.81
C LEU A 38 8.35 -2.87 4.23
N ALA A 39 7.17 -2.28 4.03
CA ALA A 39 5.89 -2.89 4.35
C ALA A 39 5.66 -4.20 3.59
N THR A 40 5.92 -4.19 2.28
CA THR A 40 5.71 -5.36 1.42
C THR A 40 6.76 -6.45 1.62
N ALA A 41 7.97 -6.11 2.06
CA ALA A 41 8.94 -7.09 2.54
C ALA A 41 8.45 -7.80 3.81
N ALA A 42 8.02 -7.04 4.83
CA ALA A 42 7.48 -7.61 6.07
C ALA A 42 6.20 -8.44 5.85
N LEU A 43 5.37 -8.06 4.88
CA LEU A 43 4.23 -8.85 4.41
C LEU A 43 4.69 -10.21 3.88
N ALA A 44 5.70 -10.21 3.00
CA ALA A 44 6.20 -11.40 2.33
C ALA A 44 6.82 -12.42 3.31
N ASP A 45 7.34 -11.98 4.46
CA ASP A 45 7.97 -12.87 5.46
C ASP A 45 7.01 -13.91 6.05
N LEU A 46 5.69 -13.67 6.04
CA LEU A 46 4.72 -14.65 6.58
C LEU A 46 4.41 -15.79 5.62
N TYR A 47 4.11 -15.47 4.36
CA TYR A 47 3.56 -16.45 3.40
C TYR A 47 4.22 -16.42 2.03
N GLY A 48 5.26 -15.60 1.83
CA GLY A 48 5.94 -15.42 0.55
C GLY A 48 5.15 -14.62 -0.49
N THR A 49 4.01 -14.03 -0.11
CA THR A 49 3.17 -13.23 -1.02
C THR A 49 3.91 -11.97 -1.45
N ARG A 50 3.99 -11.73 -2.76
CA ARG A 50 4.73 -10.59 -3.32
C ARG A 50 3.78 -9.52 -3.82
N TYR A 51 4.00 -8.29 -3.36
CA TYR A 51 3.27 -7.12 -3.81
C TYR A 51 4.18 -6.25 -4.68
N GLN A 52 3.61 -5.63 -5.72
CA GLN A 52 4.29 -4.57 -6.46
C GLN A 52 4.14 -3.25 -5.70
N VAL A 53 5.21 -2.44 -5.64
CA VAL A 53 5.19 -1.12 -5.00
C VAL A 53 5.48 -0.07 -6.06
N GLY A 54 4.66 0.98 -6.13
CA GLY A 54 4.79 2.02 -7.14
C GLY A 54 3.59 2.94 -7.18
N THR A 55 3.59 3.90 -8.08
CA THR A 55 2.41 4.71 -8.39
C THR A 55 1.41 3.90 -9.22
N ALA A 56 0.15 4.36 -9.28
CA ALA A 56 -0.84 3.74 -10.18
C ALA A 56 -0.39 3.78 -11.65
N ALA A 57 0.31 4.85 -12.06
CA ALA A 57 0.84 5.02 -13.40
C ALA A 57 1.96 4.03 -13.74
N GLU A 58 2.84 3.69 -12.78
CA GLU A 58 3.92 2.72 -12.96
C GLU A 58 3.40 1.27 -13.02
N ILE A 59 2.42 0.93 -12.19
CA ILE A 59 1.94 -0.46 -12.05
C ILE A 59 0.84 -0.81 -13.07
N ARG A 60 -0.04 0.14 -13.41
CA ARG A 60 -1.18 -0.09 -14.31
C ARG A 60 -1.38 1.05 -15.30
N GLN A 61 -2.11 2.07 -14.86
CA GLN A 61 -2.53 3.21 -15.66
C GLN A 61 -2.83 4.38 -14.72
N PRO A 62 -2.63 5.62 -15.18
CA PRO A 62 -2.98 6.80 -14.39
C PRO A 62 -4.45 6.80 -13.97
N ALA A 63 -4.72 7.28 -12.75
CA ALA A 63 -6.06 7.43 -12.22
C ALA A 63 -6.18 8.75 -11.46
N SER A 64 -7.26 9.49 -11.69
CA SER A 64 -7.56 10.73 -10.98
C SER A 64 -8.55 10.51 -9.83
N GLY A 65 -8.44 11.31 -8.77
CA GLY A 65 -9.43 11.32 -7.69
C GLY A 65 -9.32 10.16 -6.70
N MET A 66 -8.16 9.50 -6.67
CA MET A 66 -7.87 8.45 -5.69
C MET A 66 -7.82 9.03 -4.28
N SER A 67 -8.38 8.32 -3.29
CA SER A 67 -8.49 8.83 -1.92
C SER A 67 -7.12 9.05 -1.25
N HIS A 68 -6.15 8.19 -1.52
CA HIS A 68 -4.78 8.33 -1.01
C HIS A 68 -4.07 9.57 -1.58
N ASP A 69 -4.32 9.93 -2.85
CA ASP A 69 -3.82 11.18 -3.44
C ASP A 69 -4.41 12.41 -2.76
N TRP A 70 -5.71 12.39 -2.46
CA TRP A 70 -6.34 13.48 -1.71
C TRP A 70 -5.78 13.57 -0.28
N ALA A 71 -5.60 12.42 0.40
CA ALA A 71 -5.04 12.37 1.74
C ALA A 71 -3.61 12.95 1.78
N ASN A 72 -2.78 12.63 0.78
CA ASN A 72 -1.45 13.18 0.65
C ASN A 72 -1.48 14.68 0.32
N ALA A 73 -2.12 15.07 -0.79
CA ALA A 73 -2.01 16.41 -1.34
C ALA A 73 -2.85 17.48 -0.62
N ARG A 74 -3.99 17.10 -0.03
CA ARG A 74 -4.93 18.04 0.61
C ARG A 74 -4.95 17.94 2.12
N ALA A 75 -4.88 16.72 2.67
CA ALA A 75 -4.86 16.54 4.12
C ALA A 75 -3.44 16.55 4.71
N GLY A 76 -2.39 16.57 3.87
CA GLY A 76 -1.00 16.62 4.32
C GLY A 76 -0.51 15.33 4.98
N ILE A 77 -1.15 14.19 4.69
CA ILE A 77 -0.80 12.89 5.26
C ILE A 77 0.28 12.25 4.38
N LYS A 78 1.54 12.38 4.79
CA LYS A 78 2.71 11.94 4.02
C LYS A 78 2.62 10.47 3.59
N PHE A 79 2.35 9.58 4.55
CA PHE A 79 2.25 8.14 4.33
C PHE A 79 0.83 7.75 3.95
N SER A 80 0.47 7.99 2.68
CA SER A 80 -0.85 7.68 2.14
C SER A 80 -0.76 6.59 1.07
N TYR A 81 -1.51 5.51 1.26
CA TYR A 81 -1.42 4.31 0.42
C TYR A 81 -2.79 3.82 -0.05
N HIS A 82 -2.81 3.25 -1.25
CA HIS A 82 -3.89 2.39 -1.75
C HIS A 82 -3.36 0.97 -1.89
N VAL A 83 -4.01 -0.01 -1.30
CA VAL A 83 -3.51 -1.39 -1.29
C VAL A 83 -4.55 -2.31 -1.92
N ASP A 84 -4.19 -2.92 -3.04
CA ASP A 84 -4.96 -4.00 -3.65
C ASP A 84 -4.47 -5.33 -3.09
N LEU A 85 -5.29 -5.97 -2.27
CA LEU A 85 -4.99 -7.22 -1.59
C LEU A 85 -4.97 -8.43 -2.57
N ARG A 86 -4.88 -9.63 -1.98
CA ARG A 86 -4.92 -10.90 -2.72
C ARG A 86 -6.20 -11.09 -3.56
N ASP A 87 -6.13 -11.90 -4.61
CA ASP A 87 -4.90 -12.48 -5.21
C ASP A 87 -4.25 -11.50 -6.20
N SER A 88 -3.24 -11.95 -6.95
CA SER A 88 -2.70 -11.21 -8.08
C SER A 88 -3.69 -11.24 -9.25
N TYR A 89 -3.24 -11.12 -10.51
CA TYR A 89 -4.09 -11.48 -11.67
C TYR A 89 -4.28 -13.01 -11.78
N GLY A 90 -4.59 -13.65 -10.65
CA GLY A 90 -4.83 -15.07 -10.49
C GLY A 90 -6.29 -15.43 -10.72
N PRO A 91 -6.67 -16.68 -10.39
CA PRO A 91 -7.95 -17.24 -10.80
C PRO A 91 -9.14 -16.73 -9.97
N TYR A 92 -8.92 -16.07 -8.83
CA TYR A 92 -10.02 -15.76 -7.91
C TYR A 92 -10.49 -14.30 -8.00
N GLY A 93 -9.57 -13.35 -8.06
CA GLY A 93 -9.88 -11.92 -8.01
C GLY A 93 -10.77 -11.58 -6.81
N PHE A 94 -11.94 -11.00 -7.09
CA PHE A 94 -12.94 -10.66 -6.06
C PHE A 94 -13.57 -11.87 -5.36
N LEU A 95 -13.48 -13.07 -5.93
CA LEU A 95 -14.05 -14.32 -5.38
C LEU A 95 -12.98 -15.15 -4.64
N LEU A 96 -12.07 -14.47 -3.92
CA LEU A 96 -11.03 -15.12 -3.14
C LEU A 96 -11.65 -16.12 -2.13
N PRO A 97 -11.17 -17.37 -2.07
CA PRO A 97 -11.73 -18.37 -1.16
C PRO A 97 -11.67 -17.91 0.29
N GLY A 98 -12.74 -18.16 1.05
CA GLY A 98 -12.83 -17.77 2.47
C GLY A 98 -11.68 -18.29 3.35
N ALA A 99 -11.08 -19.43 2.96
CA ALA A 99 -9.90 -19.98 3.62
C ALA A 99 -8.67 -19.04 3.58
N GLN A 100 -8.61 -18.08 2.65
CA GLN A 100 -7.51 -17.12 2.55
C GLN A 100 -7.74 -15.83 3.36
N ILE A 101 -8.92 -15.60 3.94
CA ILE A 101 -9.23 -14.35 4.67
C ILE A 101 -8.20 -14.10 5.79
N VAL A 102 -7.96 -15.10 6.63
CA VAL A 102 -7.08 -14.96 7.79
C VAL A 102 -5.61 -14.79 7.36
N SER A 103 -5.16 -15.49 6.31
CA SER A 103 -3.79 -15.32 5.81
C SER A 103 -3.58 -13.93 5.21
N THR A 104 -4.54 -13.44 4.41
CA THR A 104 -4.47 -12.08 3.84
C THR A 104 -4.45 -11.04 4.97
N ALA A 105 -5.34 -11.15 5.96
CA ALA A 105 -5.38 -10.21 7.08
C ALA A 105 -4.07 -10.18 7.87
N LYS A 106 -3.47 -11.35 8.15
CA LYS A 106 -2.22 -11.45 8.91
C LYS A 106 -1.03 -10.80 8.20
N GLU A 107 -0.86 -11.05 6.90
CA GLU A 107 0.25 -10.46 6.13
C GLU A 107 0.06 -8.96 5.91
N THR A 108 -1.17 -8.50 5.63
CA THR A 108 -1.47 -7.08 5.53
C THR A 108 -1.23 -6.36 6.87
N TRP A 109 -1.57 -7.00 7.99
CA TRP A 109 -1.28 -6.45 9.31
C TRP A 109 0.22 -6.29 9.57
N GLN A 110 1.05 -7.26 9.15
CA GLN A 110 2.52 -7.11 9.26
C GLN A 110 3.03 -5.90 8.47
N ALA A 111 2.52 -5.71 7.25
CA ALA A 111 2.87 -4.57 6.41
C ALA A 111 2.54 -3.23 7.09
N ILE A 112 1.30 -3.09 7.59
CA ILE A 112 0.83 -1.87 8.27
C ILE A 112 1.64 -1.62 9.54
N ARG A 113 1.88 -2.65 10.35
CA ARG A 113 2.67 -2.52 11.58
C ARG A 113 4.09 -2.06 11.28
N ALA A 114 4.72 -2.62 10.24
CA ALA A 114 6.06 -2.23 9.83
C ALA A 114 6.14 -0.75 9.44
N ILE A 115 5.09 -0.19 8.84
CA ILE A 115 5.02 1.26 8.60
C ILE A 115 4.95 2.03 9.92
N VAL A 116 3.97 1.69 10.77
CA VAL A 116 3.73 2.39 12.03
C VAL A 116 4.97 2.39 12.93
N ASP A 117 5.65 1.26 13.05
CA ASP A 117 6.83 1.10 13.91
C ASP A 117 8.02 1.96 13.44
N ASN A 118 8.10 2.28 12.13
CA ASN A 118 9.21 3.05 11.54
C ASN A 118 8.88 4.53 11.35
N ILE A 119 7.63 4.96 11.58
CA ILE A 119 7.24 6.37 11.58
C ILE A 119 7.01 6.93 12.98
N ALA A 120 6.81 6.07 13.97
CA ALA A 120 6.83 6.46 15.36
C ALA A 120 8.26 6.86 15.74
N PRO A 121 8.48 7.98 16.45
CA PRO A 121 9.80 8.26 17.03
C PRO A 121 10.19 7.05 17.87
N SER A 122 11.44 6.59 17.73
CA SER A 122 11.98 5.45 18.49
C SER A 122 11.77 5.70 19.98
N SER A 123 10.66 5.21 20.52
CA SER A 123 10.41 5.19 21.94
C SER A 123 11.07 3.94 22.46
N PHE A 124 12.33 4.08 22.90
CA PHE A 124 12.87 3.67 24.21
C PHE A 124 14.29 4.20 24.37
#